data_AF-A0A651F9F2-F1
#
_entry.id   AF-A0A651F9F2-F1
#
_cell.length_a   1.000
_cell.length_b   1.000
_cell.length_c   1.000
_cell.angle_alpha   90.00
_cell.angle_beta   90.00
_cell.angle_gamma   90.00
#
_symmetry.space_group_name_H-M   'P 1'
#
loop_
_entity.id
_entity.type
_entity.pdbx_description
1 polymer ?
#
loop_
_entity_poly.entity_id
_entity_poly.type
_entity_poly.pdbx_seq_one_letter_code
_entity_poly.pdbx_strand_id
1 'polypeptide(L)'
;MLWIPSKAVPRSIAAMEDWIIHGAIMAVAAVLLVYARLNQGSWNSFVVYTLLFFTIYSLLTEFVQRFIPGRSFSWSDVIANLTGVVIVLVAVSLYRLRNRE
;
A
#
# COMPACT_ATOMS: atom_id res chain seq x y z
N MET A 1 8.56 -11.10 -4.51
CA MET A 1 9.28 -10.44 -3.40
C MET A 1 9.63 -9.05 -3.84
N LEU A 2 9.13 -8.04 -3.12
CA LEU A 2 9.27 -6.61 -3.40
C LEU A 2 10.71 -6.24 -3.78
N TRP A 3 10.94 -5.80 -5.03
CA TRP A 3 12.14 -5.17 -5.63
C TRP A 3 13.53 -5.76 -5.35
N ILE A 4 13.62 -6.77 -4.51
CA ILE A 4 14.86 -7.36 -4.01
C ILE A 4 15.04 -8.72 -4.67
N PRO A 5 16.23 -9.03 -5.20
CA PRO A 5 16.54 -10.37 -5.68
C PRO A 5 16.26 -11.39 -4.58
N SER A 6 15.55 -12.48 -4.92
CA SER A 6 15.10 -13.50 -3.97
C SER A 6 16.20 -14.08 -3.06
N LYS A 7 17.46 -14.01 -3.50
CA LYS A 7 18.63 -14.49 -2.76
C LYS A 7 19.07 -13.59 -1.59
N ALA A 8 18.60 -12.35 -1.53
CA ALA A 8 19.07 -11.35 -0.56
C ALA A 8 18.12 -11.15 0.64
N VAL A 9 17.02 -11.89 0.74
CA VAL A 9 15.98 -11.64 1.74
C VAL A 9 15.95 -12.71 2.83
N PRO A 10 15.73 -12.36 4.12
CA PRO A 10 15.63 -13.33 5.21
C PRO A 10 14.60 -14.43 4.92
N ARG A 11 14.92 -15.67 5.28
CA ARG A 11 14.06 -16.84 5.00
C ARG A 11 12.65 -16.71 5.56
N SER A 12 12.47 -16.04 6.70
CA SER A 12 11.16 -15.78 7.31
C SER A 12 10.26 -14.94 6.42
N ILE A 13 10.81 -13.92 5.75
CA ILE A 13 10.07 -13.05 4.84
C ILE A 13 9.92 -13.74 3.47
N ALA A 14 10.93 -14.50 3.03
CA ALA A 14 10.88 -15.27 1.78
C ALA A 14 9.83 -16.39 1.81
N ALA A 15 9.46 -16.87 2.99
CA ALA A 15 8.40 -17.85 3.19
C ALA A 15 6.99 -17.23 3.22
N MET A 16 6.87 -15.90 3.29
CA MET A 16 5.56 -15.24 3.21
C MET A 16 5.11 -15.13 1.75
N GLU A 17 3.80 -15.26 1.55
CA GLU A 17 3.20 -14.98 0.26
C GLU A 17 3.44 -13.52 -0.17
N ASP A 18 3.84 -13.34 -1.40
CA ASP A 18 4.32 -12.05 -1.92
C ASP A 18 3.25 -10.95 -1.79
N TRP A 19 2.01 -11.27 -2.14
CA TRP A 19 0.88 -10.35 -2.07
C TRP A 19 0.60 -9.88 -0.63
N ILE A 20 0.91 -10.68 0.40
CA ILE A 20 0.78 -10.26 1.81
C ILE A 20 1.78 -9.16 2.14
N ILE A 21 3.03 -9.32 1.69
CA ILE A 21 4.10 -8.32 1.89
C ILE A 21 3.72 -7.01 1.21
N HIS A 22 3.22 -7.08 -0.03
CA HIS A 22 2.74 -5.93 -0.79
C HIS A 22 1.66 -5.15 -0.02
N GLY A 23 0.60 -5.83 0.43
CA GLY A 23 -0.45 -5.19 1.20
C GLY A 23 0.04 -4.59 2.53
N ALA A 24 0.90 -5.31 3.26
CA ALA A 24 1.43 -4.84 4.54
C ALA A 24 2.27 -3.57 4.39
N ILE A 25 3.16 -3.52 3.40
CA ILE A 25 4.04 -2.36 3.17
C ILE A 25 3.21 -1.15 2.73
N MET A 26 2.21 -1.33 1.88
CA MET A 26 1.34 -0.23 1.46
C MET A 26 0.42 0.25 2.58
N ALA A 27 -0.01 -0.63 3.48
CA ALA A 27 -0.72 -0.23 4.69
C ALA A 27 0.16 0.67 5.58
N VAL A 28 1.42 0.29 5.82
CA VAL A 28 2.36 1.13 6.59
C VAL A 28 2.55 2.49 5.91
N ALA A 29 2.75 2.52 4.59
CA ALA A 29 2.87 3.77 3.83
C ALA A 29 1.63 4.66 3.96
N ALA A 30 0.42 4.07 3.89
CA ALA A 30 -0.83 4.79 4.09
C ALA A 30 -0.97 5.36 5.51
N VAL A 31 -0.58 4.60 6.54
CA VAL A 31 -0.58 5.08 7.94
C VAL A 31 0.33 6.31 8.09
N LEU A 32 1.55 6.26 7.53
CA LEU A 32 2.50 7.37 7.59
C LEU A 32 1.96 8.60 6.86
N LEU A 33 1.35 8.42 5.69
CA LEU A 33 0.76 9.52 4.92
C LEU A 33 -0.43 10.16 5.65
N VAL A 34 -1.30 9.33 6.24
CA VAL A 34 -2.40 9.79 7.09
C VAL A 34 -1.82 10.59 8.25
N TYR A 35 -0.85 10.02 8.99
CA TYR A 35 -0.22 10.66 10.15
C TYR A 35 0.34 12.05 9.81
N ALA A 36 1.05 12.18 8.68
CA ALA A 36 1.59 13.45 8.21
C ALA A 36 0.51 14.51 7.90
N ARG A 37 -0.75 14.10 7.66
CA ARG A 37 -1.85 14.96 7.22
C ARG A 37 -3.05 14.96 8.16
N LEU A 38 -2.95 14.37 9.36
CA LEU A 38 -4.10 14.10 10.25
C LEU A 38 -5.00 15.32 10.53
N ASN A 39 -4.46 16.54 10.49
CA ASN A 39 -5.16 17.79 10.81
C ASN A 39 -5.13 18.84 9.68
N GLN A 40 -4.93 18.42 8.41
CA GLN A 40 -4.77 19.36 7.31
C GLN A 40 -5.84 19.17 6.22
N GLY A 41 -6.63 20.21 5.97
CA GLY A 41 -7.59 20.26 4.87
C GLY A 41 -8.81 19.34 5.04
N SER A 42 -9.52 19.10 3.93
CA SER A 42 -10.70 18.24 3.88
C SER A 42 -10.31 16.76 3.89
N TRP A 43 -10.85 15.99 4.84
CA TRP A 43 -10.67 14.54 4.91
C TRP A 43 -11.14 13.84 3.63
N ASN A 44 -12.29 14.24 3.07
CA ASN A 44 -12.84 13.60 1.87
C ASN A 44 -11.91 13.79 0.67
N SER A 45 -11.41 15.00 0.45
CA SER A 45 -10.44 15.27 -0.62
C SER A 45 -9.14 14.52 -0.39
N PHE A 46 -8.67 14.44 0.86
CA PHE A 46 -7.48 13.68 1.22
C PHE A 46 -7.63 12.18 0.90
N VAL A 47 -8.77 11.56 1.23
CA VAL A 47 -9.04 10.15 0.89
C VAL A 47 -8.99 9.93 -0.62
N VAL A 48 -9.65 10.78 -1.41
CA VAL A 48 -9.67 10.65 -2.88
C VAL A 48 -8.26 10.77 -3.46
N TYR A 49 -7.50 11.80 -3.07
CA TYR A 49 -6.14 11.98 -3.58
C TYR A 49 -5.20 10.87 -3.12
N THR A 50 -5.38 10.34 -1.91
CA THR A 50 -4.60 9.21 -1.41
C THR A 50 -4.86 7.95 -2.24
N LEU A 51 -6.13 7.62 -2.52
CA LEU A 51 -6.48 6.47 -3.37
C LEU A 51 -5.93 6.62 -4.79
N LEU A 52 -6.06 7.81 -5.39
CA LEU A 52 -5.50 8.08 -6.72
C LEU A 52 -3.98 7.92 -6.73
N PHE A 53 -3.30 8.53 -5.76
CA PHE A 53 -1.84 8.43 -5.62
C PHE A 53 -1.39 6.99 -5.49
N PHE A 54 -1.94 6.21 -4.54
CA PHE A 54 -1.53 4.82 -4.33
C PHE A 54 -1.92 3.90 -5.49
N THR A 55 -3.00 4.19 -6.23
CA THR A 55 -3.34 3.47 -7.46
C THR A 55 -2.27 3.66 -8.52
N ILE A 56 -1.91 4.91 -8.79
CA ILE A 56 -0.86 5.23 -9.76
C ILE A 56 0.47 4.63 -9.29
N TYR A 57 0.83 4.83 -8.02
CA TYR A 57 2.06 4.30 -7.44
C TYR A 57 2.12 2.77 -7.59
N SER A 58 1.06 2.05 -7.22
CA SER A 58 1.01 0.59 -7.32
C SER A 58 1.14 0.07 -8.76
N LEU A 59 0.52 0.75 -9.73
CA LEU A 59 0.65 0.40 -11.14
C LEU A 59 2.07 0.65 -11.64
N LEU A 60 2.67 1.79 -11.26
CA LEU A 60 4.05 2.12 -11.59
C LEU A 60 5.02 1.12 -10.96
N THR A 61 4.82 0.71 -9.71
CA THR A 61 5.72 -0.24 -9.06
C THR A 61 5.71 -1.59 -9.74
N GLU A 62 4.52 -2.09 -10.11
CA GLU A 62 4.40 -3.36 -10.83
C GLU A 62 4.90 -3.25 -12.27
N PHE A 63 4.72 -2.09 -12.91
CA PHE A 63 5.31 -1.84 -14.23
C PHE A 63 6.84 -1.88 -14.16
N VAL A 64 7.45 -1.20 -13.19
CA VAL A 64 8.92 -1.19 -13.04
C VAL A 64 9.45 -2.55 -12.62
N GLN A 65 8.70 -3.32 -11.83
CA GLN A 65 9.04 -4.68 -11.45
C GLN A 65 9.24 -5.62 -12.66
N ARG A 66 8.60 -5.34 -13.81
CA ARG A 66 8.82 -6.09 -15.07
C ARG A 66 10.28 -6.05 -15.56
N PHE A 67 11.05 -5.04 -15.16
CA PHE A 67 12.46 -4.92 -15.54
C PHE A 67 13.40 -5.72 -14.61
N ILE A 68 12.88 -6.34 -13.56
CA ILE A 68 13.65 -7.18 -12.65
C ILE A 68 13.64 -8.62 -13.19
N PRO A 69 14.81 -9.24 -13.43
CA PRO A 69 14.88 -10.62 -13.92
C PRO A 69 14.08 -11.60 -13.05
N GLY A 70 13.26 -12.44 -13.70
CA GLY A 70 12.41 -13.43 -13.00
C GLY A 70 11.16 -12.86 -12.35
N ARG A 71 10.81 -11.59 -12.62
CA ARG A 71 9.55 -10.98 -12.18
C ARG A 71 8.66 -10.64 -13.37
N SER A 72 7.36 -10.77 -13.15
CA SER A 72 6.32 -10.32 -14.08
C SER A 72 5.42 -9.33 -13.36
N PHE A 73 4.56 -8.68 -14.14
CA PHE A 73 3.52 -7.82 -13.60
C PHE A 73 2.40 -8.66 -13.04
N SER A 74 1.99 -8.33 -11.82
CA SER A 74 1.03 -9.09 -11.04
C SER A 74 -0.15 -8.21 -10.66
N TRP A 75 -1.32 -8.50 -11.22
CA TRP A 75 -2.56 -7.82 -10.81
C TRP A 75 -2.92 -8.13 -9.35
N SER A 76 -2.57 -9.30 -8.83
CA SER A 76 -2.78 -9.62 -7.41
C SER A 76 -1.95 -8.71 -6.51
N ASP A 77 -0.74 -8.34 -6.93
CA ASP A 77 0.13 -7.45 -6.15
C ASP A 77 -0.42 -6.02 -6.17
N VAL A 78 -0.98 -5.57 -7.31
CA VAL A 78 -1.70 -4.29 -7.40
C VAL A 78 -2.91 -4.27 -6.45
N ILE A 79 -3.73 -5.32 -6.47
CA ILE A 79 -4.92 -5.42 -5.62
C ILE A 79 -4.53 -5.47 -4.14
N ALA A 80 -3.48 -6.20 -3.79
CA ALA A 80 -3.00 -6.30 -2.42
C ALA A 80 -2.48 -4.96 -1.89
N ASN A 81 -1.68 -4.26 -2.70
CA ASN A 81 -1.23 -2.89 -2.42
C ASN A 81 -2.42 -1.97 -2.10
N LEU A 82 -3.44 -1.97 -2.95
CA LEU A 82 -4.64 -1.14 -2.77
C LEU A 82 -5.45 -1.55 -1.53
N THR A 83 -5.56 -2.85 -1.27
CA THR A 83 -6.27 -3.38 -0.11
C THR A 83 -5.64 -2.89 1.20
N GLY A 84 -4.30 -2.90 1.30
CA GLY A 84 -3.59 -2.35 2.45
C GLY A 84 -3.92 -0.87 2.71
N VAL A 85 -3.96 -0.06 1.65
CA VAL A 85 -4.32 1.36 1.73
C VAL A 85 -5.77 1.55 2.16
N VAL A 86 -6.70 0.81 1.55
CA VAL A 86 -8.14 0.88 1.86
C VAL A 86 -8.41 0.50 3.32
N ILE A 87 -7.79 -0.56 3.84
CA ILE A 87 -7.93 -0.97 5.25
C ILE A 87 -7.61 0.20 6.19
N VAL A 88 -6.50 0.90 5.94
CA VAL A 88 -6.07 2.04 6.76
C VAL A 88 -7.04 3.21 6.65
N LEU A 89 -7.45 3.57 5.43
CA LEU A 89 -8.37 4.69 5.21
C LEU A 89 -9.74 4.43 5.84
N VAL A 90 -10.25 3.20 5.77
CA VAL A 90 -11.50 2.80 6.40
C VAL A 90 -11.36 2.86 7.93
N ALA A 91 -10.32 2.25 8.49
CA ALA A 91 -10.08 2.25 9.94
C ALA A 91 -10.01 3.67 10.51
N VAL A 92 -9.28 4.57 9.85
CA VAL A 92 -9.16 5.96 10.28
C VAL A 92 -10.46 6.72 10.06
N SER A 93 -11.18 6.48 8.95
CA SER A 93 -12.48 7.12 8.70
C SER A 93 -13.50 6.74 9.78
N LEU A 94 -13.55 5.46 10.18
CA LEU A 94 -14.41 4.99 11.26
C LEU A 94 -14.02 5.64 12.61
N TYR A 95 -12.73 5.71 12.92
CA TYR A 95 -12.24 6.40 14.11
C TYR A 95 -12.63 7.89 14.11
N ARG A 96 -12.53 8.57 12.96
CA ARG A 96 -12.91 9.98 12.84
C ARG A 96 -14.42 10.18 12.92
N LEU A 97 -15.23 9.27 12.40
CA LEU A 97 -16.69 9.33 12.54
C LEU A 97 -17.11 9.17 14.00
N ARG A 98 -16.53 8.20 14.70
CA ARG A 98 -16.80 7.95 16.13
C ARG A 98 -16.47 9.13 17.03
N ASN A 99 -15.36 9.84 16.78
CA ASN A 99 -14.91 10.96 17.64
C ASN A 99 -15.44 12.33 17.19
N ARG A 100 -16.37 12.37 16.22
CA ARG A 100 -17.07 13.60 15.82
C ARG A 100 -18.40 13.79 16.56
N GLU A 101 -18.84 12.77 17.31
CA GLU A 101 -19.90 12.83 18.33
C GLU A 101 -19.29 13.17 19.70
#